data_AF-A0A956I5A5-F1
#
_entry.id   AF-A0A956I5A5-F1
#
_cell.length_a   1.000
_cell.length_b   1.000
_cell.length_c   1.000
_cell.angle_alpha   90.00
_cell.angle_beta   90.00
_cell.angle_gamma   90.00
#
_symmetry.space_group_name_H-M   'P 1'
#
loop_
_entity.id
_entity.type
_entity.pdbx_description
1 polymer ?
#
loop_
_entity_poly.entity_id
_entity_poly.type
_entity_poly.pdbx_seq_one_letter_code
_entity_poly.pdbx_strand_id
1 'polypeptide(L)'
;MRRVLPTVLVLLAAATAIAQTRALIPGGSRSHSGIVTLSGGFDPDPHELDVRSGGNLDVRSMGLGPECRGFATDRPDVILRYSAPAEHLAFYARALSGDITMIVHGPDGRWRCDDDGAGGTNPRIDVEAPPAGQYDIWIGSFRADQSLPATLQISEAR
;
A
#
# COMPACT_ATOMS: atom_id res chain seq x y z
N MET A 1 25.41 -67.53 17.70
CA MET A 1 25.66 -66.07 17.57
C MET A 1 24.38 -65.41 17.07
N ARG A 2 23.58 -64.79 17.94
CA ARG A 2 22.33 -64.09 17.55
C ARG A 2 22.66 -62.60 17.39
N ARG A 3 22.54 -62.07 16.18
CA ARG A 3 22.69 -60.64 15.90
C ARG A 3 21.36 -59.94 16.18
N VAL A 4 21.37 -58.95 17.06
CA VAL A 4 20.23 -58.07 17.35
C VAL A 4 20.40 -56.83 16.48
N LEU A 5 19.42 -56.50 15.65
CA LEU A 5 19.39 -55.23 14.90
C LEU A 5 18.67 -54.16 15.75
N PRO A 6 19.19 -52.93 15.84
CA PRO A 6 18.50 -51.84 16.53
C PRO A 6 17.44 -51.24 15.60
N THR A 7 16.19 -51.18 16.08
CA THR A 7 15.12 -50.44 15.42
C THR A 7 15.33 -48.95 15.69
N VAL A 8 15.71 -48.19 14.67
CA VAL A 8 15.74 -46.73 14.73
C VAL A 8 14.33 -46.21 14.41
N LEU A 9 13.65 -45.69 15.44
CA LEU A 9 12.37 -45.01 15.28
C LEU A 9 12.60 -43.56 14.85
N VAL A 10 12.30 -43.23 13.59
CA VAL A 10 12.33 -41.86 13.08
C VAL A 10 11.00 -41.19 13.41
N LEU A 11 11.01 -40.23 14.33
CA LEU A 11 9.87 -39.34 14.59
C LEU A 11 9.80 -38.28 13.47
N LEU A 12 8.85 -38.42 12.55
CA LEU A 12 8.50 -37.33 11.62
C LEU A 12 7.69 -36.28 12.39
N ALA A 13 8.31 -35.14 12.71
CA ALA A 13 7.57 -33.96 13.11
C ALA A 13 6.85 -33.39 11.88
N ALA A 14 5.52 -33.46 11.85
CA ALA A 14 4.72 -32.79 10.83
C ALA A 14 4.74 -31.27 11.10
N ALA A 15 5.49 -30.51 10.29
CA ALA A 15 5.42 -29.06 10.33
C ALA A 15 4.08 -28.62 9.72
N THR A 16 3.18 -28.08 10.53
CA THR A 16 1.97 -27.41 10.04
C THR A 16 2.38 -26.13 9.32
N ALA A 17 2.21 -26.09 8.00
CA ALA A 17 2.31 -24.87 7.24
C ALA A 17 1.14 -23.95 7.61
N ILE A 18 1.42 -22.85 8.30
CA ILE A 18 0.45 -21.79 8.51
C ILE A 18 0.26 -21.09 7.16
N ALA A 19 -0.95 -21.10 6.61
CA ALA A 19 -1.28 -20.30 5.45
C ALA A 19 -1.08 -18.82 5.83
N GLN A 20 -0.09 -18.16 5.24
CA GLN A 20 0.10 -16.72 5.43
C GLN A 20 -1.06 -16.01 4.72
N THR A 21 -1.95 -15.38 5.50
CA THR A 21 -2.93 -14.44 4.96
C THR A 21 -2.15 -13.34 4.25
N ARG A 22 -2.29 -13.27 2.92
CA ARG A 22 -1.65 -12.19 2.16
C ARG A 22 -2.46 -10.93 2.40
N ALA A 23 -1.82 -9.91 2.97
CA ALA A 23 -2.44 -8.65 3.33
C ALA A 23 -1.48 -7.50 3.00
N LEU A 24 -2.02 -6.28 2.96
CA LEU A 24 -1.20 -5.07 2.95
C LEU A 24 -0.46 -4.95 4.29
N ILE A 25 0.81 -4.56 4.25
CA ILE A 25 1.71 -4.48 5.40
C ILE A 25 2.08 -3.01 5.66
N PRO A 26 1.30 -2.28 6.48
CA PRO A 26 1.63 -0.91 6.88
C PRO A 26 2.74 -0.87 7.95
N GLY A 27 3.31 0.31 8.17
CA GLY A 27 4.27 0.58 9.25
C GLY A 27 5.69 0.07 9.02
N GLY A 28 5.97 -0.49 7.84
CA GLY A 28 7.31 -0.92 7.45
C GLY A 28 8.25 0.24 7.09
N SER A 29 9.49 -0.09 6.71
CA SER A 29 10.49 0.89 6.26
C SER A 29 10.99 0.60 4.84
N ARG A 30 10.19 -0.13 4.05
CA ARG A 30 10.53 -0.53 2.68
C ARG A 30 9.36 -0.19 1.78
N SER A 31 9.64 0.37 0.61
CA SER A 31 8.64 0.70 -0.40
C SER A 31 9.14 0.47 -1.83
N HIS A 32 8.24 0.35 -2.81
CA HIS A 32 8.62 0.07 -4.21
C HIS A 32 9.28 1.27 -4.90
N SER A 33 8.75 2.46 -4.70
CA SER A 33 9.17 3.68 -5.40
C SER A 33 9.93 4.66 -4.52
N GLY A 34 9.82 4.58 -3.19
CA GLY A 34 10.68 5.36 -2.32
C GLY A 34 10.07 5.78 -0.98
N ILE A 35 10.91 6.38 -0.16
CA ILE A 35 10.51 6.99 1.11
C ILE A 35 10.76 8.48 0.99
N VAL A 36 9.72 9.28 1.19
CA VAL A 36 9.79 10.73 1.17
C VAL A 36 9.57 11.28 2.58
N THR A 37 10.29 12.35 2.93
CA THR A 37 10.05 13.09 4.17
C THR A 37 9.61 14.51 3.80
N LEU A 38 8.41 14.90 4.23
CA LEU A 38 7.86 16.23 4.01
C LEU A 38 7.49 16.85 5.36
N SER A 39 7.61 18.17 5.46
CA SER A 39 7.05 18.97 6.55
C SER A 39 5.93 19.84 6.01
N GLY A 40 5.00 20.30 6.86
CA GLY A 40 3.99 21.27 6.44
C GLY A 40 4.60 22.49 5.76
N GLY A 41 3.97 22.97 4.69
CA GLY A 41 4.47 24.05 3.84
C GLY A 41 5.64 23.62 2.95
N PHE A 42 5.69 22.35 2.53
CA PHE A 42 6.75 21.85 1.67
C PHE A 42 6.75 22.51 0.28
N ASP A 43 7.93 22.64 -0.30
CA ASP A 43 8.16 23.10 -1.68
C ASP A 43 9.15 22.14 -2.35
N PRO A 44 8.91 21.68 -3.59
CA PRO A 44 7.77 22.00 -4.44
C PRO A 44 6.44 21.36 -3.98
N ASP A 45 5.33 22.05 -4.22
CA ASP A 45 3.94 21.55 -4.11
C ASP A 45 3.26 21.62 -5.51
N PRO A 46 2.81 20.50 -6.11
CA PRO A 46 2.85 19.13 -5.57
C PRO A 46 4.25 18.52 -5.59
N HIS A 47 4.50 17.63 -4.63
CA HIS A 47 5.62 16.71 -4.69
C HIS A 47 5.23 15.47 -5.51
N GLU A 48 5.99 15.19 -6.57
CA GLU A 48 5.68 14.10 -7.50
C GLU A 48 6.64 12.91 -7.34
N LEU A 49 6.11 11.69 -7.44
CA LEU A 49 6.87 10.46 -7.51
C LEU A 49 6.36 9.56 -8.64
N ASP A 50 7.29 8.96 -9.40
CA ASP A 50 6.97 7.91 -10.35
C ASP A 50 6.72 6.58 -9.65
N VAL A 51 5.59 5.97 -9.96
CA VAL A 51 5.10 4.75 -9.31
C VAL A 51 4.59 3.74 -10.33
N ARG A 52 4.43 2.50 -9.86
CA ARG A 52 3.95 1.38 -10.67
C ARG A 52 2.72 0.81 -9.97
N SER A 53 1.58 0.87 -10.64
CA SER A 53 0.36 0.34 -10.05
C SER A 53 0.30 -1.18 -10.10
N GLY A 54 -0.56 -1.74 -9.25
CA GLY A 54 -0.99 -3.13 -9.35
C GLY A 54 -0.35 -4.06 -8.33
N GLY A 55 -0.64 -5.34 -8.48
CA GLY A 55 -0.09 -6.41 -7.66
C GLY A 55 -0.99 -7.63 -7.70
N ASN A 56 -0.74 -8.59 -6.81
CA ASN A 56 -1.45 -9.87 -6.81
C ASN A 56 -2.40 -10.06 -5.63
N LEU A 57 -2.59 -9.03 -4.80
CA LEU A 57 -3.48 -9.06 -3.65
C LEU A 57 -4.78 -8.36 -3.99
N ASP A 58 -5.89 -9.09 -3.91
CA ASP A 58 -7.24 -8.51 -4.02
C ASP A 58 -7.58 -7.75 -2.73
N VAL A 59 -7.57 -6.42 -2.82
CA VAL A 59 -7.80 -5.52 -1.70
C VAL A 59 -9.25 -5.61 -1.20
N ARG A 60 -10.20 -5.90 -2.09
CA ARG A 60 -11.62 -6.02 -1.73
C ARG A 60 -11.85 -7.18 -0.75
N SER A 61 -11.08 -8.25 -0.90
CA SER A 61 -11.17 -9.43 -0.03
C SER A 61 -10.71 -9.19 1.42
N MET A 62 -10.06 -8.06 1.68
CA MET A 62 -9.45 -7.75 2.98
C MET A 62 -10.40 -7.02 3.95
N GLY A 63 -11.56 -6.56 3.50
CA GLY A 63 -12.56 -5.92 4.37
C GLY A 63 -12.15 -4.56 4.94
N LEU A 64 -11.28 -3.81 4.24
CA LEU A 64 -10.76 -2.50 4.69
C LEU A 64 -11.75 -1.34 4.52
N GLY A 65 -12.80 -1.54 3.72
CA GLY A 65 -13.82 -0.54 3.40
C GLY A 65 -14.41 -0.77 2.02
N PRO A 66 -15.59 -0.19 1.71
CA PRO A 66 -16.27 -0.40 0.42
C PRO A 66 -15.48 0.13 -0.78
N GLU A 67 -14.73 1.22 -0.60
CA GLU A 67 -13.88 1.84 -1.64
C GLU A 67 -12.50 1.19 -1.75
N CYS A 68 -12.13 0.29 -0.83
CA CYS A 68 -10.87 -0.44 -0.89
C CYS A 68 -11.00 -1.61 -1.86
N ARG A 69 -10.66 -1.36 -3.12
CA ARG A 69 -10.77 -2.29 -4.24
C ARG A 69 -9.48 -2.29 -5.06
N GLY A 70 -9.47 -3.11 -6.11
CA GLY A 70 -8.32 -3.29 -6.98
C GLY A 70 -7.29 -4.26 -6.41
N PHE A 71 -6.13 -4.24 -7.04
CA PHE A 71 -5.04 -5.17 -6.81
C PHE A 71 -3.77 -4.42 -6.46
N ALA A 72 -3.14 -4.81 -5.35
CA ALA A 72 -1.92 -4.18 -4.84
C ALA A 72 -0.88 -5.23 -4.43
N THR A 73 0.33 -4.79 -4.15
CA THR A 73 1.38 -5.58 -3.52
C THR A 73 1.19 -5.62 -1.99
N ASP A 74 1.91 -6.52 -1.32
CA ASP A 74 1.93 -6.56 0.15
C ASP A 74 2.58 -5.31 0.77
N ARG A 75 3.53 -4.71 0.07
CA ARG A 75 4.36 -3.59 0.54
C ARG A 75 3.96 -2.27 -0.15
N PRO A 76 3.93 -1.12 0.56
CA PRO A 76 3.55 0.15 -0.06
C PRO A 76 4.48 0.54 -1.21
N ASP A 77 3.94 1.32 -2.15
CA ASP A 77 4.72 1.92 -3.23
C ASP A 77 5.50 3.12 -2.73
N VAL A 78 4.87 3.94 -1.90
CA VAL A 78 5.49 5.12 -1.29
C VAL A 78 5.25 5.11 0.21
N ILE A 79 6.28 5.47 0.97
CA ILE A 79 6.15 5.80 2.39
C ILE A 79 6.41 7.28 2.53
N LEU A 80 5.42 8.03 3.03
CA LEU A 80 5.58 9.43 3.41
C LEU A 80 5.81 9.51 4.92
N ARG A 81 6.89 10.18 5.31
CA ARG A 81 7.15 10.62 6.69
C ARG A 81 6.78 12.10 6.79
N TYR A 82 5.59 12.38 7.31
CA TYR A 82 5.05 13.73 7.39
C TYR A 82 5.23 14.34 8.78
N SER A 83 5.62 15.60 8.84
CA SER A 83 5.86 16.35 10.09
C SER A 83 5.28 17.76 10.03
N ALA A 84 5.06 18.40 11.18
CA ALA A 84 4.50 19.75 11.28
C ALA A 84 3.29 19.99 10.35
N PRO A 85 2.18 19.24 10.51
CA PRO A 85 1.15 19.12 9.49
C PRO A 85 0.43 20.44 9.18
N ALA A 86 0.16 20.67 7.90
CA ALA A 86 -0.74 21.71 7.40
C ALA A 86 -2.22 21.36 7.70
N GLU A 87 -3.14 22.24 7.29
CA GLU A 87 -4.58 22.01 7.48
C GLU A 87 -5.14 20.92 6.55
N HIS A 88 -4.43 20.60 5.47
CA HIS A 88 -4.88 19.70 4.42
C HIS A 88 -3.70 18.96 3.78
N LEU A 89 -3.94 17.71 3.40
CA LEU A 89 -3.01 16.91 2.59
C LEU A 89 -3.80 16.07 1.59
N ALA A 90 -3.53 16.27 0.31
CA ALA A 90 -4.08 15.50 -0.80
C ALA A 90 -3.05 14.52 -1.36
N PHE A 91 -3.54 13.32 -1.65
CA PHE A 91 -2.86 12.34 -2.48
C PHE A 91 -3.66 12.23 -3.77
N TYR A 92 -3.00 12.34 -4.91
CA TYR A 92 -3.62 12.13 -6.21
C TYR A 92 -2.70 11.28 -7.07
N ALA A 93 -3.23 10.21 -7.66
CA ALA A 93 -2.46 9.37 -8.57
C ALA A 93 -3.05 9.43 -9.97
N ARG A 94 -2.19 9.50 -10.99
CA ARG A 94 -2.62 9.48 -12.40
C ARG A 94 -1.85 8.46 -13.21
N ALA A 95 -2.57 7.68 -14.03
CA ALA A 95 -1.99 6.89 -15.12
C ALA A 95 -2.28 7.55 -16.48
N LEU A 96 -1.39 7.35 -17.45
CA LEU A 96 -1.63 7.83 -18.83
C LEU A 96 -2.81 7.10 -19.51
N SER A 97 -3.05 5.85 -19.10
CA SER A 97 -4.13 5.01 -19.62
C SER A 97 -4.43 3.91 -18.62
N GLY A 98 -5.70 3.48 -18.57
CA GLY A 98 -6.15 2.44 -17.67
C GLY A 98 -6.70 3.01 -16.36
N ASP A 99 -6.96 2.10 -15.44
CA ASP A 99 -7.75 2.35 -14.25
C ASP A 99 -6.96 1.92 -13.01
N ILE A 100 -6.72 2.87 -12.12
CA ILE A 100 -5.85 2.71 -10.96
C ILE A 100 -6.62 3.06 -9.68
N THR A 101 -6.29 2.36 -8.61
CA THR A 101 -6.84 2.59 -7.27
C THR A 101 -5.76 3.18 -6.38
N MET A 102 -6.14 3.77 -5.27
CA MET A 102 -5.20 4.20 -4.24
C MET A 102 -5.68 3.74 -2.87
N ILE A 103 -4.73 3.25 -2.06
CA ILE A 103 -4.93 2.91 -0.67
C ILE A 103 -3.90 3.68 0.16
N VAL A 104 -4.35 4.36 1.20
CA VAL A 104 -3.50 5.08 2.16
C VAL A 104 -3.81 4.57 3.57
N HIS A 105 -2.79 4.06 4.25
CA HIS A 105 -2.83 3.81 5.68
C HIS A 105 -2.13 4.96 6.41
N GLY A 106 -2.90 5.73 7.18
CA GLY A 106 -2.40 6.89 7.90
C GLY A 106 -1.81 6.54 9.29
N PRO A 107 -1.10 7.48 9.92
CA PRO A 107 -0.54 7.29 11.26
C PRO A 107 -1.61 7.23 12.36
N ASP A 108 -2.85 7.59 12.03
CA ASP A 108 -4.03 7.38 12.87
C ASP A 108 -4.59 5.95 12.81
N GLY A 109 -3.96 5.04 12.07
CA GLY A 109 -4.39 3.66 11.88
C GLY A 109 -5.60 3.50 10.95
N ARG A 110 -5.99 4.57 10.25
CA ARG A 110 -7.13 4.53 9.34
C ARG A 110 -6.70 4.20 7.92
N TRP A 111 -7.45 3.30 7.29
CA TRP A 111 -7.42 3.05 5.86
C TRP A 111 -8.29 4.06 5.13
N ARG A 112 -7.77 4.65 4.07
CA ARG A 112 -8.48 5.52 3.13
C ARG A 112 -8.24 4.94 1.75
N CYS A 113 -9.31 4.79 0.97
CA CYS A 113 -9.22 4.20 -0.36
C CYS A 113 -10.05 5.01 -1.32
N ASP A 114 -9.60 5.09 -2.56
CA ASP A 114 -10.32 5.71 -3.65
C ASP A 114 -9.96 5.05 -4.99
N ASP A 115 -10.88 5.10 -5.95
CA ASP A 115 -10.75 4.53 -7.30
C ASP A 115 -10.98 5.61 -8.38
N ASP A 116 -12.04 6.42 -8.21
CA ASP A 116 -12.50 7.39 -9.21
C ASP A 116 -12.79 8.79 -8.65
N GLY A 117 -12.39 9.08 -7.41
CA GLY A 117 -12.77 10.29 -6.66
C GLY A 117 -12.27 11.60 -7.26
N ALA A 118 -11.29 11.57 -8.18
CA ALA A 118 -10.87 12.74 -8.96
C ALA A 118 -11.74 13.00 -10.22
N GLY A 119 -12.67 12.09 -10.53
CA GLY A 119 -13.36 11.99 -11.81
C GLY A 119 -12.55 11.20 -12.84
N GLY A 120 -13.22 10.32 -13.60
CA GLY A 120 -12.58 9.45 -14.59
C GLY A 120 -12.19 8.10 -14.00
N THR A 121 -10.90 7.78 -14.02
CA THR A 121 -10.29 6.47 -13.62
C THR A 121 -9.05 6.65 -12.75
N ASN A 122 -8.96 7.80 -12.06
CA ASN A 122 -7.80 8.21 -11.28
C ASN A 122 -8.26 8.56 -9.86
N PRO A 123 -7.54 8.09 -8.83
CA PRO A 123 -7.96 8.23 -7.46
C PRO A 123 -7.41 9.50 -6.81
N ARG A 124 -8.20 10.09 -5.93
CA ARG A 124 -7.83 11.20 -5.05
C ARG A 124 -8.28 10.94 -3.62
N ILE A 125 -7.39 11.13 -2.66
CA ILE A 125 -7.68 11.05 -1.23
C ILE A 125 -7.26 12.35 -0.58
N ASP A 126 -8.24 13.05 -0.01
CA ASP A 126 -8.03 14.27 0.77
C ASP A 126 -8.08 13.94 2.27
N VAL A 127 -7.13 14.46 3.03
CA VAL A 127 -7.04 14.31 4.48
C VAL A 127 -7.07 15.69 5.11
N GLU A 128 -8.20 16.01 5.75
CA GLU A 128 -8.34 17.22 6.57
C GLU A 128 -7.63 17.03 7.92
N ALA A 129 -6.94 18.07 8.38
CA ALA A 129 -6.13 18.06 9.60
C ALA A 129 -5.25 16.78 9.71
N PRO A 130 -4.38 16.52 8.71
CA PRO A 130 -3.60 15.30 8.62
C PRO A 130 -2.70 15.12 9.85
N PRO A 131 -2.75 13.99 10.56
CA PRO A 131 -1.82 13.73 11.65
C PRO A 131 -0.38 13.64 11.14
N ALA A 132 0.58 14.12 11.93
CA ALA A 132 1.99 13.86 11.69
C ALA A 132 2.29 12.35 11.84
N GLY A 133 3.23 11.85 11.05
CA GLY A 133 3.68 10.46 11.14
C GLY A 133 3.85 9.81 9.77
N GLN A 134 3.81 8.48 9.77
CA GLN A 134 3.99 7.68 8.57
C GLN A 134 2.66 7.45 7.86
N TYR A 135 2.66 7.70 6.56
CA TYR A 135 1.61 7.30 5.63
C TYR A 135 2.19 6.23 4.71
N ASP A 136 1.56 5.07 4.66
CA ASP A 136 1.88 4.00 3.71
C ASP A 136 0.89 4.08 2.54
N ILE A 137 1.41 4.20 1.32
CA ILE A 137 0.62 4.51 0.13
C ILE A 137 0.83 3.41 -0.91
N TRP A 138 -0.26 2.79 -1.34
CA TRP A 138 -0.30 1.83 -2.43
C TRP A 138 -1.06 2.42 -3.60
N ILE A 139 -0.50 2.26 -4.80
CA ILE A 139 -1.20 2.51 -6.06
C ILE A 139 -1.59 1.15 -6.63
N GLY A 140 -2.87 0.82 -6.56
CA GLY A 140 -3.39 -0.43 -7.09
C GLY A 140 -3.79 -0.32 -8.56
N SER A 141 -4.01 -1.46 -9.20
CA SER A 141 -4.71 -1.53 -10.49
C SER A 141 -6.16 -1.95 -10.24
N PHE A 142 -7.12 -1.40 -10.99
CA PHE A 142 -8.51 -1.83 -10.82
C PHE A 142 -8.71 -3.32 -11.18
N ARG A 143 -8.00 -3.80 -12.20
CA ARG A 143 -8.06 -5.20 -12.66
C ARG A 143 -6.84 -6.00 -12.22
N ALA A 144 -7.04 -7.31 -12.07
CA ALA A 144 -5.98 -8.27 -11.82
C ALA A 144 -4.97 -8.28 -12.98
N ASP A 145 -3.72 -8.65 -12.67
CA ASP A 145 -2.62 -8.83 -13.63
C ASP A 145 -2.31 -7.59 -14.49
N GLN A 146 -2.75 -6.42 -14.04
CA GLN A 146 -2.37 -5.14 -14.63
C GLN A 146 -1.26 -4.49 -13.82
N SER A 147 -0.31 -3.88 -14.53
CA SER A 147 0.65 -2.98 -13.93
C SER A 147 0.87 -1.80 -14.86
N LEU A 148 0.49 -0.61 -14.39
CA LEU A 148 0.50 0.60 -15.18
C LEU A 148 1.55 1.57 -14.61
N PRO A 149 2.30 2.29 -15.47
CA PRO A 149 3.10 3.41 -15.00
C PRO A 149 2.15 4.54 -14.58
N ALA A 150 2.42 5.14 -13.42
CA ALA A 150 1.63 6.22 -12.88
C ALA A 150 2.53 7.25 -12.18
N THR A 151 1.96 8.42 -11.88
CA THR A 151 2.58 9.46 -11.07
C THR A 151 1.72 9.68 -9.84
N LEU A 152 2.31 9.62 -8.65
CA LEU A 152 1.70 10.07 -7.39
C LEU A 152 2.08 11.53 -7.16
N GLN A 153 1.09 12.36 -6.86
CA GLN A 153 1.23 13.74 -6.41
C GLN A 153 0.80 13.82 -4.94
N ILE A 154 1.61 14.48 -4.13
CA ILE A 154 1.31 14.82 -2.73
C ILE A 154 1.27 16.35 -2.63
N SER A 155 0.16 16.90 -2.15
CA SER A 155 -0.10 18.34 -2.18
C SER A 155 -0.79 18.85 -0.92
N GLU A 156 -0.56 20.11 -0.55
CA GLU A 156 -1.35 20.78 0.49
C GLU A 156 -2.50 21.60 -0.12
N ALA A 157 -2.50 21.80 -1.44
CA ALA A 157 -3.57 22.44 -2.18
C ALA A 157 -4.84 21.59 -2.24
N ARG A 158 -5.98 22.25 -2.44
CA ARG A 158 -7.32 21.66 -2.61
C ARG A 158 -7.68 21.58 -4.09
#